data_AF-A0A2S9Z041-F1
#
_entry.id   AF-A0A2S9Z041-F1
#
_cell.length_a   1.000
_cell.length_b   1.000
_cell.length_c   1.000
_cell.angle_alpha   90.00
_cell.angle_beta   90.00
_cell.angle_gamma   90.00
#
_symmetry.space_group_name_H-M   'P 1'
#
loop_
_entity.id
_entity.type
_entity.pdbx_description
1 polymer ?
#
loop_
_entity_poly.entity_id
_entity_poly.type
_entity_poly.pdbx_seq_one_letter_code
_entity_poly.pdbx_strand_id
1 'polypeptide(L)'
;MWACGVPGGRRRCARGGVDGCPRPSGDGAERVRSCPIGWDMPPWRTCCARSRCGGVWVFGAHVRGSGLQSAHMHLEVQPITAINAPLPIQVGDVDPGAIVHLAYQATDHAGHVFETTQRFQADATGHVDTATSLPRTAAWHPAHSLGPVWVMSGPGVGFCLHGAKGITLTVTARTKGQPGAMTTVQRIFSRTIAPFAVAGFGGYQPTRGAGHPVVLLLGDAVGQPHPEGADLDAAAAELAGEGFRVLTAGWALGAGEQIAVADCLAQVRDLIAACGPIALVGMGRGAELALLLAGEISRTAPQDLYAVVAHSPSDIVTLTPHPRRPEPTFSDREALAADSSFGVGWQAFLQPTLTGKPWEIGSFYSRAREHATEDALAAATIDIHALQAPLLLTAGEGDAVWDAPRACRRLAHAATCEVFTKLYEHAGYGIGYPFSFGGLPQHATITLYGHKVATGGTPADRGAAAGASKEQVTSFLRSAADAATEDTHSPTP
;
A
#
# COMPACT_ATOMS: atom_id res chain seq x y z
N MET A 1 -35.87 30.39 52.71
CA MET A 1 -34.43 30.36 53.04
C MET A 1 -33.66 31.03 51.93
N TRP A 2 -32.76 31.93 52.32
CA TRP A 2 -31.93 32.84 51.51
C TRP A 2 -31.23 32.15 50.32
N ALA A 3 -31.19 32.69 49.09
CA ALA A 3 -30.74 33.98 48.55
C ALA A 3 -29.23 34.07 48.26
N CYS A 4 -28.93 34.38 46.98
CA CYS A 4 -27.80 35.14 46.36
C CYS A 4 -27.65 34.62 44.91
N GLY A 5 -27.93 35.33 43.80
CA GLY A 5 -27.76 36.75 43.42
C GLY A 5 -26.65 36.82 42.34
N VAL A 6 -26.90 36.81 41.01
CA VAL A 6 -27.27 37.92 40.06
C VAL A 6 -26.08 38.90 39.80
N PRO A 7 -25.89 39.67 38.68
CA PRO A 7 -26.60 39.84 37.37
C PRO A 7 -25.74 39.98 36.07
N GLY A 8 -26.44 40.04 34.92
CA GLY A 8 -26.32 41.15 33.93
C GLY A 8 -25.47 40.90 32.68
N GLY A 9 -25.78 41.37 31.48
CA GLY A 9 -26.86 42.21 30.97
C GLY A 9 -26.69 42.36 29.44
N ARG A 10 -27.80 42.48 28.71
CA ARG A 10 -27.84 42.72 27.26
C ARG A 10 -27.53 44.19 26.95
N ARG A 11 -26.77 44.47 25.89
CA ARG A 11 -26.90 45.70 25.09
C ARG A 11 -26.74 45.40 23.59
N ARG A 12 -27.72 45.87 22.82
CA ARG A 12 -27.64 46.13 21.38
C ARG A 12 -26.86 47.42 21.17
N CYS A 13 -26.07 47.50 20.10
CA CYS A 13 -25.72 48.78 19.47
C CYS A 13 -25.80 48.66 17.95
N ALA A 14 -26.10 49.82 17.35
CA ALA A 14 -26.65 50.03 16.03
C ALA A 14 -25.63 49.87 14.88
N ARG A 15 -26.20 49.65 13.68
CA ARG A 15 -25.56 49.88 12.39
C ARG A 15 -25.35 51.38 12.17
N GLY A 16 -24.21 51.73 11.60
CA GLY A 16 -23.96 53.00 10.92
C GLY A 16 -22.74 52.81 10.01
N GLY A 17 -22.93 52.99 8.70
CA GLY A 17 -21.84 52.97 7.72
C GLY A 17 -21.08 54.30 7.69
N VAL A 18 -19.96 54.34 6.98
CA VAL A 18 -19.56 55.34 5.96
C VAL A 18 -18.20 54.90 5.35
N ASP A 19 -18.15 55.08 4.03
CA ASP A 19 -17.08 55.12 3.03
C ASP A 19 -15.59 55.32 3.42
N GLY A 20 -14.71 54.75 2.58
CA GLY A 20 -13.65 55.52 1.90
C GLY A 20 -12.18 55.25 2.24
N CYS A 21 -11.51 54.44 1.39
CA CYS A 21 -10.10 54.48 0.91
C CYS A 21 -8.89 54.52 1.90
N PRO A 22 -7.64 54.27 1.44
CA PRO A 22 -7.15 53.43 0.34
C PRO A 22 -6.05 52.42 0.79
N ARG A 23 -5.70 51.48 -0.11
CA ARG A 23 -4.55 50.56 0.02
C ARG A 23 -3.21 51.32 -0.14
N PRO A 24 -2.15 50.95 0.60
CA PRO A 24 -0.79 51.24 0.18
C PRO A 24 -0.21 50.06 -0.62
N SER A 25 0.17 50.34 -1.86
CA SER A 25 1.19 49.61 -2.61
C SER A 25 2.55 49.83 -1.95
N GLY A 26 3.27 48.74 -1.66
CA GLY A 26 4.63 48.79 -1.15
C GLY A 26 5.49 47.72 -1.82
N ASP A 27 6.31 48.17 -2.76
CA ASP A 27 7.48 47.45 -3.25
C ASP A 27 8.39 47.06 -2.07
N GLY A 28 8.84 45.80 -2.08
CA GLY A 28 9.76 45.27 -1.08
C GLY A 28 10.67 44.22 -1.69
N ALA A 29 11.75 44.68 -2.32
CA ALA A 29 12.88 43.85 -2.70
C ALA A 29 13.51 43.24 -1.43
N GLU A 30 13.38 41.92 -1.27
CA GLU A 30 13.98 41.22 -0.13
C GLU A 30 15.30 40.55 -0.52
N ARG A 31 16.33 40.95 0.24
CA ARG A 31 17.72 40.61 0.08
C ARG A 31 17.98 39.16 0.47
N VAL A 32 18.68 38.45 -0.41
CA VAL A 32 19.37 37.20 -0.09
C VAL A 32 20.38 37.45 1.03
N ARG A 33 20.12 36.91 2.22
CA ARG A 33 21.11 36.77 3.30
C ARG A 33 21.63 35.34 3.31
N SER A 34 22.89 35.21 2.91
CA SER A 34 23.74 34.04 3.10
C SER A 34 23.95 33.75 4.59
N CYS A 35 23.63 32.52 5.03
CA CYS A 35 24.12 31.96 6.29
C CYS A 35 25.37 31.10 6.03
N PRO A 36 26.49 31.32 6.74
CA PRO A 36 27.53 30.32 6.89
C PRO A 36 27.39 29.68 8.28
N ILE A 37 27.08 28.38 8.34
CA ILE A 37 27.27 27.59 9.55
C ILE A 37 28.41 26.60 9.27
N GLY A 38 29.59 26.99 9.71
CA GLY A 38 30.75 26.11 9.81
C GLY A 38 30.62 25.22 11.04
N TRP A 39 30.79 23.92 10.85
CA TRP A 39 30.95 22.95 11.93
C TRP A 39 32.45 22.64 12.05
N ASP A 40 33.08 23.20 13.08
CA ASP A 40 34.41 22.81 13.54
C ASP A 40 34.31 21.53 14.36
N MET A 41 35.03 20.49 13.93
CA MET A 41 35.26 19.26 14.70
C MET A 41 36.64 19.33 15.37
N PRO A 42 36.78 18.97 16.67
CA PRO A 42 38.08 18.96 17.34
C PRO A 42 38.88 17.70 17.01
N PRO A 43 40.23 17.78 16.93
CA PRO A 43 41.09 16.64 16.69
C PRO A 43 41.36 15.84 17.96
N TRP A 44 41.23 14.51 17.87
CA TRP A 44 41.64 13.57 18.90
C TRP A 44 43.16 13.52 18.99
N ARG A 45 43.69 13.82 20.18
CA ARG A 45 45.11 13.75 20.52
C ARG A 45 45.53 12.29 20.74
N THR A 46 46.53 11.86 19.97
CA THR A 46 47.37 10.69 20.23
C THR A 46 48.22 10.90 21.48
N CYS A 47 48.05 10.04 22.50
CA CYS A 47 48.94 9.96 23.64
C CYS A 47 49.99 8.86 23.40
N CYS A 48 51.20 9.27 23.00
CA CYS A 48 52.40 8.46 23.07
C CYS A 48 52.95 8.47 24.50
N ALA A 49 53.04 7.30 25.14
CA ALA A 49 53.82 7.12 26.37
C ALA A 49 54.91 6.07 26.13
N ARG A 50 56.17 6.51 26.18
CA ARG A 50 57.37 5.68 26.26
C ARG A 50 57.47 5.08 27.66
N SER A 51 57.80 3.80 27.77
CA SER A 51 58.50 3.24 28.94
C SER A 51 59.54 2.22 28.50
N ARG A 52 60.64 2.19 29.25
CA ARG A 52 61.92 1.53 28.95
C ARG A 52 61.96 0.08 29.47
N CYS A 53 62.72 -0.74 28.73
CA CYS A 53 63.62 -1.83 29.13
C CYS A 53 63.22 -2.82 30.24
N GLY A 54 63.13 -4.09 29.83
CA GLY A 54 63.33 -5.26 30.69
C GLY A 54 63.54 -6.49 29.82
N GLY A 55 64.80 -6.90 29.62
CA GLY A 55 65.14 -8.10 28.85
C GLY A 55 64.94 -9.36 29.69
N VAL A 56 64.22 -10.33 29.15
CA VAL A 56 64.17 -11.71 29.63
C VAL A 56 64.26 -12.62 28.41
N TRP A 57 65.28 -13.48 28.41
CA TRP A 57 65.46 -14.56 27.45
C TRP A 57 64.47 -15.68 27.78
N VAL A 58 63.59 -16.02 26.82
CA VAL A 58 62.75 -17.23 26.88
C VAL A 58 63.04 -18.08 25.65
N PHE A 59 63.36 -19.33 25.90
CA PHE A 59 63.63 -20.38 24.92
C PHE A 59 62.44 -20.60 23.98
N GLY A 60 62.75 -20.77 22.70
CA GLY A 60 61.78 -20.96 21.63
C GLY A 60 61.04 -22.29 21.69
N ALA A 61 59.72 -22.20 21.58
CA ALA A 61 58.89 -23.23 20.95
C ALA A 61 58.26 -22.58 19.71
N HIS A 62 58.64 -23.05 18.51
CA HIS A 62 57.96 -22.72 17.26
C HIS A 62 56.58 -23.37 17.25
N VAL A 63 55.59 -22.69 17.84
CA VAL A 63 54.20 -22.90 17.44
C VAL A 63 54.08 -22.26 16.06
N ARG A 64 53.83 -23.06 15.02
CA ARG A 64 53.33 -22.55 13.74
C ARG A 64 51.98 -21.91 14.04
N GLY A 65 51.99 -20.63 14.39
CA GLY A 65 50.82 -19.78 14.31
C GLY A 65 50.48 -19.67 12.84
N SER A 66 49.60 -20.55 12.36
CA SER A 66 48.72 -20.20 11.25
C SER A 66 47.99 -18.95 11.73
N GLY A 67 48.50 -17.78 11.36
CA GLY A 67 47.80 -16.53 11.55
C GLY A 67 46.47 -16.70 10.84
N LEU A 68 45.43 -17.03 11.60
CA LEU A 68 44.06 -16.93 11.18
C LEU A 68 43.90 -15.46 10.83
N GLN A 69 44.07 -15.12 9.55
CA GLN A 69 43.42 -13.93 9.01
C GLN A 69 41.98 -14.09 9.42
N SER A 70 41.52 -13.25 10.35
CA SER A 70 40.12 -13.22 10.74
C SER A 70 39.33 -13.04 9.46
N ALA A 71 38.72 -14.11 8.97
CA ALA A 71 37.91 -14.07 7.77
C ALA A 71 36.83 -13.02 8.02
N HIS A 72 36.85 -11.97 7.20
CA HIS A 72 35.86 -10.92 7.29
C HIS A 72 34.59 -11.47 6.67
N MET A 73 33.50 -11.49 7.44
CA MET A 73 32.18 -11.85 6.94
C MET A 73 31.89 -11.12 5.62
N HIS A 74 31.53 -11.88 4.60
CA HIS A 74 31.13 -11.35 3.29
C HIS A 74 29.61 -11.21 3.24
N LEU A 75 29.11 -10.07 2.74
CA LEU A 75 27.68 -9.80 2.56
C LEU A 75 27.45 -9.34 1.12
N GLU A 76 26.75 -10.16 0.34
CA GLU A 76 26.43 -9.90 -1.06
C GLU A 76 24.93 -9.67 -1.25
N VAL A 77 24.61 -8.59 -1.97
CA VAL A 77 23.26 -8.24 -2.40
C VAL A 77 23.37 -7.32 -3.62
N GLN A 78 22.44 -7.44 -4.55
CA GLN A 78 22.38 -6.53 -5.68
C GLN A 78 22.09 -5.09 -5.20
N PRO A 79 22.93 -4.09 -5.54
CA PRO A 79 22.83 -2.74 -4.96
C PRO A 79 21.61 -1.95 -5.45
N ILE A 80 21.03 -2.34 -6.60
CA ILE A 80 19.84 -1.71 -7.18
C ILE A 80 18.91 -2.82 -7.66
N THR A 81 17.66 -2.83 -7.18
CA THR A 81 16.64 -3.80 -7.56
C THR A 81 15.29 -3.10 -7.77
N ALA A 82 14.40 -3.71 -8.55
CA ALA A 82 13.05 -3.16 -8.71
C ALA A 82 12.26 -3.25 -7.39
N ILE A 83 11.29 -2.37 -7.19
CA ILE A 83 10.59 -2.26 -5.90
C ILE A 83 9.89 -3.56 -5.50
N ASN A 84 9.38 -4.37 -6.44
CA ASN A 84 8.77 -5.68 -6.18
C ASN A 84 9.65 -6.89 -6.60
N ALA A 85 10.90 -6.68 -7.01
CA ALA A 85 11.78 -7.80 -7.39
C ALA A 85 12.23 -8.62 -6.17
N PRO A 86 12.60 -9.90 -6.36
CA PRO A 86 13.30 -10.69 -5.35
C PRO A 86 14.55 -9.97 -4.80
N LEU A 87 14.89 -10.27 -3.55
CA LEU A 87 16.06 -9.69 -2.85
C LEU A 87 16.91 -10.80 -2.20
N PRO A 88 17.55 -11.66 -3.01
CA PRO A 88 18.46 -12.65 -2.46
C PRO A 88 19.62 -11.92 -1.76
N ILE A 89 19.89 -12.33 -0.52
CA ILE A 89 21.01 -11.84 0.28
C ILE A 89 21.83 -13.07 0.63
N GLN A 90 23.12 -12.98 0.33
CA GLN A 90 24.07 -14.03 0.62
C GLN A 90 25.08 -13.55 1.66
N VAL A 91 25.30 -14.38 2.68
CA VAL A 91 26.35 -14.17 3.69
C VAL A 91 27.31 -15.34 3.59
N GLY A 92 28.60 -15.04 3.43
CA GLY A 92 29.68 -16.02 3.35
C GLY A 92 30.76 -15.77 4.39
N ASP A 93 31.76 -16.66 4.41
CA ASP A 93 32.93 -16.61 5.28
C ASP A 93 32.59 -16.60 6.80
N VAL A 94 31.48 -17.26 7.16
CA VAL A 94 31.10 -17.51 8.56
C VAL A 94 31.39 -18.96 8.96
N ASP A 95 31.57 -19.21 10.26
CA ASP A 95 31.78 -20.59 10.73
C ASP A 95 30.57 -21.48 10.35
N PRO A 96 30.79 -22.71 9.82
CA PRO A 96 29.70 -23.63 9.51
C PRO A 96 28.77 -23.86 10.70
N GLY A 97 27.45 -23.80 10.47
CA GLY A 97 26.44 -23.93 11.51
C GLY A 97 26.28 -22.71 12.43
N ALA A 98 27.06 -21.63 12.23
CA ALA A 98 26.92 -20.40 13.01
C ALA A 98 25.55 -19.75 12.82
N ILE A 99 25.13 -18.97 13.82
CA ILE A 99 23.90 -18.18 13.74
C ILE A 99 24.23 -16.78 13.24
N VAL A 100 23.77 -16.47 12.03
CA VAL A 100 23.88 -15.16 11.41
C VAL A 100 22.62 -14.34 11.73
N HIS A 101 22.82 -13.16 12.29
CA HIS A 101 21.78 -12.16 12.52
C HIS A 101 21.76 -11.20 11.33
N LEU A 102 20.67 -11.19 10.58
CA LEU A 102 20.42 -10.23 9.51
C LEU A 102 19.41 -9.19 9.98
N ALA A 103 19.87 -7.94 10.13
CA ALA A 103 19.03 -6.80 10.45
C ALA A 103 18.70 -6.02 9.17
N TYR A 104 17.43 -5.65 9.01
CA TYR A 104 16.88 -4.92 7.87
C TYR A 104 16.30 -3.61 8.39
N GLN A 105 16.56 -2.52 7.69
CA GLN A 105 16.01 -1.21 8.03
C GLN A 105 15.68 -0.42 6.76
N ALA A 106 14.48 0.16 6.70
CA ALA A 106 14.07 1.08 5.64
C ALA A 106 13.38 2.29 6.25
N THR A 107 13.45 3.42 5.57
CA THR A 107 12.68 4.62 5.92
C THR A 107 11.71 4.90 4.78
N ASP A 108 10.44 5.05 5.12
CA ASP A 108 9.39 5.40 4.16
C ASP A 108 9.42 6.90 3.79
N HIS A 109 8.55 7.35 2.88
CA HIS A 109 8.52 8.77 2.50
C HIS A 109 7.85 9.71 3.51
N ALA A 110 7.22 9.16 4.55
CA ALA A 110 6.74 9.92 5.70
C ALA A 110 7.85 10.10 6.77
N GLY A 111 9.01 9.44 6.59
CA GLY A 111 10.13 9.49 7.53
C GLY A 111 10.06 8.45 8.64
N HIS A 112 9.12 7.49 8.55
CA HIS A 112 8.99 6.40 9.51
C HIS A 112 10.03 5.32 9.24
N VAL A 113 10.64 4.83 10.31
CA VAL A 113 11.64 3.75 10.25
C VAL A 113 10.96 2.40 10.47
N PHE A 114 11.19 1.49 9.54
CA PHE A 114 10.74 0.11 9.58
C PHE A 114 11.95 -0.80 9.74
N GLU A 115 11.86 -1.77 10.66
CA GLU A 115 12.97 -2.66 10.97
C GLU A 115 12.53 -4.10 11.27
N THR A 116 13.43 -5.05 11.01
CA THR A 116 13.33 -6.42 11.51
C THR A 116 14.73 -6.99 11.75
N THR A 117 14.83 -8.05 12.56
CA THR A 117 16.04 -8.86 12.68
C THR A 117 15.68 -10.34 12.60
N GLN A 118 16.34 -11.05 11.69
CA GLN A 118 16.11 -12.46 11.42
C GLN A 118 17.36 -13.28 11.73
N ARG A 119 17.16 -14.51 12.21
CA ARG A 119 18.26 -15.40 12.62
C ARG A 119 18.34 -16.58 11.67
N PHE A 120 19.40 -16.62 10.87
CA PHE A 120 19.69 -17.70 9.94
C PHE A 120 20.78 -18.60 10.51
N GLN A 121 20.75 -19.87 10.13
CA GLN A 121 21.85 -20.79 10.42
C GLN A 121 22.66 -20.99 9.15
N ALA A 122 23.97 -20.76 9.23
CA ALA A 122 24.88 -21.04 8.14
C ALA A 122 24.91 -22.54 7.85
N ASP A 123 25.01 -22.90 6.58
CA ASP A 123 25.11 -24.28 6.14
C ASP A 123 26.47 -24.92 6.48
N ALA A 124 26.69 -26.15 6.01
CA ALA A 124 27.93 -26.88 6.24
C ALA A 124 29.17 -26.23 5.60
N THR A 125 28.97 -25.30 4.67
CA THR A 125 30.03 -24.56 3.97
C THR A 125 30.26 -23.16 4.54
N GLY A 126 29.49 -22.75 5.56
CA GLY A 126 29.60 -21.42 6.13
C GLY A 126 28.85 -20.35 5.32
N HIS A 127 27.76 -20.72 4.63
CA HIS A 127 26.95 -19.79 3.84
C HIS A 127 25.51 -19.69 4.32
N VAL A 128 24.91 -18.52 4.14
CA VAL A 128 23.46 -18.27 4.27
C VAL A 128 22.98 -17.63 2.98
N ASP A 129 21.93 -18.20 2.37
CA ASP A 129 21.21 -17.59 1.25
C ASP A 129 19.74 -17.41 1.63
N THR A 130 19.24 -16.18 1.68
CA THR A 130 17.85 -15.89 2.08
C THR A 130 16.79 -16.38 1.10
N ALA A 131 17.16 -16.71 -0.14
CA ALA A 131 16.22 -17.27 -1.11
C ALA A 131 15.92 -18.75 -0.83
N THR A 132 16.85 -19.48 -0.19
CA THR A 132 16.74 -20.93 0.02
C THR A 132 16.73 -21.34 1.49
N SER A 133 17.28 -20.49 2.37
CA SER A 133 17.30 -20.71 3.81
C SER A 133 16.10 -20.05 4.49
N LEU A 134 15.44 -20.78 5.38
CA LEU A 134 14.42 -20.23 6.25
C LEU A 134 15.04 -19.74 7.57
N PRO A 135 14.76 -18.51 8.04
CA PRO A 135 15.24 -18.10 9.35
C PRO A 135 14.56 -18.92 10.46
N ARG A 136 15.27 -19.11 11.58
CA ARG A 136 14.75 -19.83 12.76
C ARG A 136 13.53 -19.17 13.39
N THR A 137 13.31 -17.89 13.06
CA THR A 137 12.22 -17.04 13.54
C THR A 137 11.21 -16.73 12.43
N ALA A 138 11.22 -17.49 11.33
CA ALA A 138 10.35 -17.22 10.19
C ALA A 138 8.87 -17.30 10.60
N ALA A 139 8.12 -16.30 10.16
CA ALA A 139 6.66 -16.29 10.20
C ALA A 139 6.04 -16.69 8.84
N TRP A 140 6.85 -17.17 7.90
CA TRP A 140 6.44 -17.52 6.54
C TRP A 140 7.02 -18.89 6.15
N HIS A 141 6.41 -19.52 5.15
CA HIS A 141 6.90 -20.74 4.52
C HIS A 141 6.36 -20.82 3.08
N PRO A 142 7.14 -21.30 2.08
CA PRO A 142 8.54 -21.73 2.14
C PRO A 142 9.54 -20.58 2.30
N ALA A 143 10.85 -20.87 2.21
CA ALA A 143 11.88 -19.83 2.20
C ALA A 143 11.61 -18.83 1.07
N HIS A 144 11.83 -17.53 1.35
CA HIS A 144 11.53 -16.47 0.42
C HIS A 144 12.42 -15.25 0.68
N SER A 145 13.03 -14.73 -0.38
CA SER A 145 14.02 -13.64 -0.29
C SER A 145 13.45 -12.32 0.24
N LEU A 146 12.14 -12.08 0.06
CA LEU A 146 11.42 -10.90 0.59
C LEU A 146 10.75 -11.17 1.94
N GLY A 147 10.78 -12.40 2.46
CA GLY A 147 10.17 -12.75 3.74
C GLY A 147 10.56 -11.83 4.90
N PRO A 148 11.85 -11.53 5.09
CA PRO A 148 12.29 -10.57 6.10
C PRO A 148 11.73 -9.16 5.89
N VAL A 149 11.57 -8.72 4.64
CA VAL A 149 11.03 -7.39 4.32
C VAL A 149 9.56 -7.28 4.73
N TRP A 150 8.76 -8.33 4.48
CA TRP A 150 7.33 -8.35 4.82
C TRP A 150 7.07 -8.14 6.31
N VAL A 151 7.93 -8.70 7.16
CA VAL A 151 7.78 -8.66 8.63
C VAL A 151 8.52 -7.50 9.29
N MET A 152 8.98 -6.52 8.51
CA MET A 152 9.48 -5.27 9.07
C MET A 152 8.34 -4.53 9.77
N SER A 153 8.63 -3.99 10.95
CA SER A 153 7.69 -3.23 11.75
C SER A 153 8.20 -1.81 11.98
N GLY A 154 7.30 -0.85 11.98
CA GLY A 154 7.59 0.56 12.22
C GLY A 154 6.38 1.26 12.83
N PRO A 155 6.51 2.56 13.14
CA PRO A 155 5.37 3.35 13.60
C PRO A 155 4.33 3.48 12.46
N GLY A 156 3.05 3.58 12.83
CA GLY A 156 1.96 3.84 11.89
C GLY A 156 1.14 2.62 11.49
N VAL A 157 0.44 2.77 10.36
CA VAL A 157 -0.55 1.82 9.81
C VAL A 157 -0.18 1.33 8.40
N GLY A 158 0.97 1.70 7.88
CA GLY A 158 1.34 1.43 6.48
C GLY A 158 2.76 1.90 6.18
N PHE A 159 3.28 1.48 5.03
CA PHE A 159 4.56 1.93 4.50
C PHE A 159 4.29 2.97 3.41
N CYS A 160 4.64 4.23 3.67
CA CYS A 160 4.29 5.33 2.76
C CYS A 160 5.23 5.41 1.54
N LEU A 161 4.64 5.46 0.35
CA LEU A 161 5.30 5.77 -0.91
C LEU A 161 4.73 7.05 -1.53
N HIS A 162 5.50 7.70 -2.41
CA HIS A 162 5.14 8.96 -3.08
C HIS A 162 5.56 8.87 -4.54
N GLY A 163 4.59 8.73 -5.44
CA GLY A 163 4.80 8.51 -6.86
C GLY A 163 5.89 7.46 -7.17
N ALA A 164 6.71 7.74 -8.18
CA ALA A 164 7.79 6.85 -8.64
C ALA A 164 9.14 6.98 -7.87
N LYS A 165 9.13 7.49 -6.63
CA LYS A 165 10.37 7.61 -5.82
C LYS A 165 10.74 6.26 -5.20
N GLY A 166 11.98 5.82 -5.42
CA GLY A 166 12.49 4.60 -4.79
C GLY A 166 12.79 4.76 -3.30
N ILE A 167 13.04 3.64 -2.61
CA ILE A 167 13.44 3.60 -1.20
C ILE A 167 14.84 3.01 -1.02
N THR A 168 15.45 3.29 0.13
CA THR A 168 16.72 2.68 0.54
C THR A 168 16.46 1.65 1.64
N LEU A 169 17.01 0.46 1.47
CA LEU A 169 17.04 -0.61 2.46
C LEU A 169 18.48 -0.83 2.93
N THR A 170 18.72 -0.72 4.23
CA THR A 170 20.00 -1.07 4.86
C THR A 170 19.93 -2.50 5.37
N VAL A 171 20.95 -3.30 5.05
CA VAL A 171 21.09 -4.68 5.51
C VAL A 171 22.39 -4.81 6.30
N THR A 172 22.31 -5.34 7.51
CA THR A 172 23.46 -5.58 8.38
C THR A 172 23.52 -7.04 8.78
N ALA A 173 24.67 -7.68 8.58
CA ALA A 173 24.95 -9.05 8.98
C ALA A 173 25.90 -9.09 10.18
N ARG A 174 25.59 -9.90 11.20
CA ARG A 174 26.41 -10.07 12.40
C ARG A 174 26.42 -11.53 12.86
N THR A 175 27.57 -12.00 13.35
CA THR A 175 27.72 -13.28 14.03
C THR A 175 28.65 -13.11 15.25
N LYS A 176 28.62 -14.05 16.19
CA LYS A 176 29.42 -13.97 17.41
C LYS A 176 30.91 -14.08 17.07
N GLY A 177 31.72 -13.12 17.53
CA GLY A 177 33.18 -13.19 17.44
C GLY A 177 33.78 -12.77 16.10
N GLN A 178 32.97 -12.35 15.13
CA GLN A 178 33.44 -11.76 13.87
C GLN A 178 32.98 -10.30 13.72
N PRO A 179 33.74 -9.45 13.00
CA PRO A 179 33.26 -8.14 12.58
C PRO A 179 31.99 -8.27 11.72
N GLY A 180 31.01 -7.39 11.95
CA GLY A 180 29.79 -7.37 11.13
C GLY A 180 30.01 -6.75 9.74
N ALA A 181 29.14 -7.09 8.80
CA ALA A 181 29.09 -6.50 7.46
C ALA A 181 27.81 -5.68 7.28
N MET A 182 27.85 -4.62 6.47
CA MET A 182 26.71 -3.74 6.21
C MET A 182 26.73 -3.28 4.76
N THR A 183 25.55 -3.18 4.15
CA THR A 183 25.36 -2.68 2.79
C THR A 183 24.01 -1.96 2.66
N THR A 184 23.83 -1.21 1.58
CA THR A 184 22.59 -0.52 1.24
C THR A 184 22.10 -0.94 -0.15
N VAL A 185 20.78 -1.08 -0.28
CA VAL A 185 20.11 -1.46 -1.51
C VAL A 185 19.11 -0.39 -1.89
N GLN A 186 19.15 0.06 -3.14
CA GLN A 186 18.15 0.95 -3.72
C GLN A 186 17.03 0.12 -4.35
N ARG A 187 15.79 0.29 -3.86
CA ARG A 187 14.58 -0.30 -4.43
C ARG A 187 13.88 0.75 -5.29
N ILE A 188 13.85 0.55 -6.60
CA ILE A 188 13.39 1.58 -7.55
C ILE A 188 12.20 1.13 -8.38
N PHE A 189 11.40 2.09 -8.83
CA PHE A 189 10.45 1.89 -9.92
C PHE A 189 11.18 1.77 -11.27
N SER A 190 10.46 1.32 -12.29
CA SER A 190 11.02 1.26 -13.65
C SER A 190 11.54 2.63 -14.09
N ARG A 191 12.70 2.65 -14.75
CA ARG A 191 13.28 3.89 -15.32
C ARG A 191 12.70 4.25 -16.68
N THR A 192 11.84 3.40 -17.22
CA THR A 192 11.25 3.57 -18.55
C THR A 192 9.79 4.02 -18.46
N ILE A 193 9.43 4.76 -17.41
CA ILE A 193 8.11 5.36 -17.25
C ILE A 193 8.23 6.88 -17.10
N ALA A 194 7.17 7.59 -17.46
CA ALA A 194 7.05 9.03 -17.28
C ALA A 194 5.62 9.40 -16.84
N PRO A 195 5.47 10.47 -16.04
CA PRO A 195 4.15 10.99 -15.72
C PRO A 195 3.44 11.49 -16.99
N PHE A 196 2.13 11.31 -17.05
CA PHE A 196 1.28 11.85 -18.12
C PHE A 196 -0.12 12.18 -17.58
N ALA A 197 -0.90 12.92 -18.37
CA ALA A 197 -2.28 13.22 -18.04
C ALA A 197 -3.16 13.24 -19.30
N VAL A 198 -4.41 12.84 -19.16
CA VAL A 198 -5.41 12.81 -20.24
C VAL A 198 -6.82 12.87 -19.65
N ALA A 199 -7.73 13.61 -20.28
CA ALA A 199 -9.13 13.73 -19.86
C ALA A 199 -9.32 14.08 -18.36
N GLY A 200 -8.40 14.88 -17.79
CA GLY A 200 -8.44 15.25 -16.36
C GLY A 200 -7.85 14.23 -15.40
N PHE A 201 -7.43 13.06 -15.88
CA PHE A 201 -6.74 12.04 -15.08
C PHE A 201 -5.22 12.18 -15.21
N GLY A 202 -4.51 12.02 -14.09
CA GLY A 202 -3.05 11.92 -14.04
C GLY A 202 -2.59 10.47 -13.88
N GLY A 203 -1.33 10.19 -14.21
CA GLY A 203 -0.75 8.86 -14.00
C GLY A 203 0.62 8.68 -14.64
N TYR A 204 0.97 7.43 -14.98
CA TYR A 204 2.27 7.05 -15.54
C TYR A 204 2.14 6.18 -16.78
N GLN A 205 3.04 6.37 -17.74
CA GLN A 205 3.10 5.57 -18.97
C GLN A 205 4.54 5.15 -19.31
N PRO A 206 4.72 4.04 -20.05
CA PRO A 206 6.02 3.68 -20.61
C PRO A 206 6.55 4.76 -21.55
N THR A 207 7.86 5.02 -21.53
CA THR A 207 8.53 6.00 -22.40
C THR A 207 8.88 5.47 -23.78
N ARG A 208 8.71 4.16 -24.01
CA ARG A 208 9.02 3.47 -25.26
C ARG A 208 7.87 2.55 -25.65
N GLY A 209 7.70 2.34 -26.95
CA GLY A 209 6.57 1.59 -27.51
C GLY A 209 5.35 2.49 -27.71
N ALA A 210 4.51 2.13 -28.68
CA ALA A 210 3.22 2.76 -28.94
C ALA A 210 2.10 1.75 -28.67
N GLY A 211 0.88 2.24 -28.40
CA GLY A 211 -0.30 1.37 -28.28
C GLY A 211 -0.42 0.61 -26.94
N HIS A 212 0.21 1.10 -25.87
CA HIS A 212 0.09 0.46 -24.55
C HIS A 212 -1.36 0.47 -24.04
N PRO A 213 -1.88 -0.66 -23.55
CA PRO A 213 -3.24 -0.75 -23.02
C PRO A 213 -3.43 0.19 -21.82
N VAL A 214 -4.62 0.78 -21.73
CA VAL A 214 -4.94 1.80 -20.73
C VAL A 214 -5.65 1.18 -19.54
N VAL A 215 -5.20 1.50 -18.33
CA VAL A 215 -5.76 1.02 -17.06
C VAL A 215 -6.12 2.21 -16.19
N LEU A 216 -7.34 2.23 -15.64
CA LEU A 216 -7.76 3.19 -14.62
C LEU A 216 -7.75 2.52 -13.25
N LEU A 217 -6.94 3.06 -12.33
CA LEU A 217 -6.89 2.63 -10.94
C LEU A 217 -7.91 3.39 -10.10
N LEU A 218 -8.69 2.63 -9.35
CA LEU A 218 -9.70 3.10 -8.41
C LEU A 218 -9.27 2.72 -6.99
N GLY A 219 -8.80 3.72 -6.23
CA GLY A 219 -8.36 3.52 -4.86
C GLY A 219 -9.50 3.21 -3.89
N ASP A 220 -9.14 2.70 -2.73
CA ASP A 220 -10.08 2.50 -1.63
C ASP A 220 -10.53 3.84 -1.02
N ALA A 221 -11.60 3.83 -0.23
CA ALA A 221 -12.12 5.00 0.45
C ALA A 221 -11.22 5.47 1.59
N VAL A 222 -10.15 6.15 1.20
CA VAL A 222 -9.26 6.89 2.08
C VAL A 222 -9.36 8.36 1.73
N GLY A 223 -10.56 8.96 1.77
CA GLY A 223 -10.64 10.42 1.68
C GLY A 223 -10.25 11.06 3.02
N GLN A 224 -8.94 11.16 3.18
CA GLN A 224 -8.22 12.42 3.31
C GLN A 224 -6.97 12.22 2.44
N PRO A 225 -6.35 13.27 1.88
CA PRO A 225 -4.94 13.23 1.53
C PRO A 225 -4.14 13.03 2.84
N HIS A 226 -4.18 11.82 3.41
CA HIS A 226 -3.41 11.46 4.58
C HIS A 226 -2.07 10.94 4.08
N PRO A 227 -0.94 11.45 4.61
CA PRO A 227 0.41 11.13 4.14
C PRO A 227 0.85 9.65 4.35
N GLU A 228 -0.06 8.72 4.62
CA GLU A 228 0.24 7.35 5.06
C GLU A 228 -0.60 6.25 4.36
N GLY A 229 -1.50 6.60 3.45
CA GLY A 229 -2.22 5.63 2.59
C GLY A 229 -1.50 5.45 1.26
N ALA A 230 -1.44 4.22 0.74
CA ALA A 230 -0.73 3.90 -0.51
C ALA A 230 -1.09 4.90 -1.62
N ASP A 231 -0.12 5.75 -1.97
CA ASP A 231 -0.28 6.74 -3.02
C ASP A 231 -0.60 6.01 -4.33
N LEU A 232 -1.80 6.24 -4.88
CA LEU A 232 -2.22 5.64 -6.16
C LEU A 232 -1.19 5.90 -7.26
N ASP A 233 -0.42 6.98 -7.14
CA ASP A 233 0.66 7.30 -8.06
C ASP A 233 1.79 6.25 -8.02
N ALA A 234 2.11 5.70 -6.85
CA ALA A 234 3.08 4.61 -6.73
C ALA A 234 2.55 3.33 -7.38
N ALA A 235 1.27 3.00 -7.16
CA ALA A 235 0.62 1.86 -7.80
C ALA A 235 0.59 2.01 -9.33
N ALA A 236 0.28 3.21 -9.82
CA ALA A 236 0.31 3.54 -11.23
C ALA A 236 1.73 3.46 -11.83
N ALA A 237 2.73 3.96 -11.12
CA ALA A 237 4.13 3.89 -11.56
C ALA A 237 4.62 2.43 -11.69
N GLU A 238 4.26 1.58 -10.73
CA GLU A 238 4.64 0.17 -10.75
C GLU A 238 3.96 -0.59 -11.90
N LEU A 239 2.64 -0.44 -12.06
CA LEU A 239 1.93 -1.11 -13.16
C LEU A 239 2.35 -0.54 -14.53
N ALA A 240 2.68 0.75 -14.63
CA ALA A 240 3.25 1.32 -15.86
C ALA A 240 4.62 0.71 -16.20
N GLY A 241 5.39 0.29 -15.19
CA GLY A 241 6.62 -0.47 -15.38
C GLY A 241 6.40 -1.82 -16.07
N GLU A 242 5.19 -2.36 -16.01
CA GLU A 242 4.77 -3.61 -16.64
C GLU A 242 4.19 -3.42 -18.06
N GLY A 243 4.26 -2.21 -18.62
CA GLY A 243 3.87 -1.93 -20.01
C GLY A 243 2.45 -1.38 -20.20
N PHE A 244 1.83 -0.86 -19.14
CA PHE A 244 0.48 -0.27 -19.21
C PHE A 244 0.53 1.26 -19.15
N ARG A 245 -0.40 1.94 -19.81
CA ARG A 245 -0.70 3.36 -19.54
C ARG A 245 -1.66 3.40 -18.36
N VAL A 246 -1.20 3.88 -17.21
CA VAL A 246 -1.98 3.77 -15.97
C VAL A 246 -2.37 5.14 -15.47
N LEU A 247 -3.67 5.35 -15.30
CA LEU A 247 -4.27 6.57 -14.77
C LEU A 247 -4.85 6.31 -13.39
N THR A 248 -4.89 7.33 -12.55
CA THR A 248 -5.44 7.26 -11.20
C THR A 248 -6.70 8.13 -11.13
N ALA A 249 -7.78 7.56 -10.60
CA ALA A 249 -8.95 8.34 -10.24
C ALA A 249 -8.77 8.83 -8.79
N GLY A 250 -8.39 10.10 -8.63
CA GLY A 250 -8.27 10.76 -7.33
C GLY A 250 -9.61 11.12 -6.70
N TRP A 251 -10.66 10.33 -6.96
CA TRP A 251 -11.96 10.50 -6.32
C TRP A 251 -11.82 10.14 -4.84
N ALA A 252 -11.48 11.15 -4.05
CA ALA A 252 -11.35 11.01 -2.61
C ALA A 252 -12.73 10.66 -2.04
N LEU A 253 -12.93 9.38 -1.75
CA LEU A 253 -14.11 8.91 -0.99
C LEU A 253 -13.86 9.24 0.48
N GLY A 254 -14.02 10.52 0.83
CA GLY A 254 -13.83 11.05 2.16
C GLY A 254 -14.93 10.69 3.13
N ALA A 255 -14.61 10.79 4.42
CA ALA A 255 -15.61 10.70 5.46
C ALA A 255 -16.62 11.84 5.30
N GLY A 256 -17.81 11.53 4.76
CA GLY A 256 -18.91 12.47 4.55
C GLY A 256 -18.96 13.13 3.17
N GLU A 257 -18.11 12.73 2.22
CA GLU A 257 -18.26 13.11 0.80
C GLU A 257 -18.90 11.94 0.05
N GLN A 258 -20.01 12.23 -0.64
CA GLN A 258 -20.70 11.26 -1.48
C GLN A 258 -20.33 11.52 -2.93
N ILE A 259 -20.15 10.45 -3.70
CA ILE A 259 -19.86 10.55 -5.12
C ILE A 259 -21.01 9.93 -5.89
N ALA A 260 -21.56 10.64 -6.87
CA ALA A 260 -22.56 10.05 -7.76
C ALA A 260 -21.83 9.15 -8.77
N VAL A 261 -22.28 7.89 -8.89
CA VAL A 261 -21.74 6.96 -9.89
C VAL A 261 -21.91 7.56 -11.30
N ALA A 262 -23.01 8.27 -11.54
CA ALA A 262 -23.25 8.98 -12.79
C ALA A 262 -22.13 10.00 -13.16
N ASP A 263 -21.61 10.74 -12.18
CA ASP A 263 -20.55 11.73 -12.41
C ASP A 263 -19.20 11.06 -12.71
N CYS A 264 -18.90 9.97 -12.01
CA CYS A 264 -17.75 9.12 -12.31
C CYS A 264 -17.86 8.51 -13.71
N LEU A 265 -19.04 8.00 -14.07
CA LEU A 265 -19.30 7.40 -15.37
C LEU A 265 -19.12 8.41 -16.50
N ALA A 266 -19.55 9.65 -16.33
CA ALA A 266 -19.34 10.72 -17.30
C ALA A 266 -17.83 10.95 -17.55
N GLN A 267 -17.04 11.10 -16.49
CA GLN A 267 -15.59 11.28 -16.60
C GLN A 267 -14.89 10.07 -17.24
N VAL A 268 -15.32 8.85 -16.91
CA VAL A 268 -14.77 7.62 -17.49
C VAL A 268 -15.10 7.51 -18.98
N ARG A 269 -16.29 7.94 -19.39
CA ARG A 269 -16.65 8.02 -20.82
C ARG A 269 -15.78 9.01 -21.58
N ASP A 270 -15.47 10.17 -20.99
CA ASP A 270 -14.54 11.13 -21.59
C ASP A 270 -13.13 10.53 -21.73
N LEU A 271 -12.69 9.76 -20.73
CA LEU A 271 -11.42 9.03 -20.79
C LEU A 271 -11.41 7.98 -21.91
N ILE A 272 -12.44 7.14 -21.99
CA ILE A 272 -12.60 6.12 -23.04
C ILE A 272 -12.60 6.80 -24.41
N ALA A 273 -13.34 7.90 -24.59
CA ALA A 273 -13.35 8.64 -25.86
C ALA A 273 -11.95 9.16 -26.24
N ALA A 274 -11.12 9.52 -25.27
CA ALA A 274 -9.75 10.01 -25.50
C ALA A 274 -8.72 8.89 -25.73
N CYS A 275 -8.96 7.69 -25.21
CA CYS A 275 -7.95 6.63 -25.13
C CYS A 275 -8.32 5.31 -25.82
N GLY A 276 -9.58 5.12 -26.20
CA GLY A 276 -10.13 3.82 -26.57
C GLY A 276 -10.51 2.97 -25.35
N PRO A 277 -10.70 1.65 -25.54
CA PRO A 277 -11.07 0.74 -24.48
C PRO A 277 -10.09 0.75 -23.31
N ILE A 278 -10.61 0.61 -22.09
CA ILE A 278 -9.81 0.64 -20.86
C ILE A 278 -10.03 -0.62 -20.01
N ALA A 279 -9.15 -0.86 -19.04
CA ALA A 279 -9.44 -1.72 -17.90
C ALA A 279 -9.74 -0.90 -16.65
N LEU A 280 -10.60 -1.43 -15.80
CA LEU A 280 -10.86 -0.90 -14.47
C LEU A 280 -10.21 -1.81 -13.43
N VAL A 281 -9.40 -1.25 -12.53
CA VAL A 281 -8.74 -1.99 -11.45
C VAL A 281 -9.02 -1.28 -10.14
N GLY A 282 -9.76 -1.93 -9.24
CA GLY A 282 -10.20 -1.34 -7.98
C GLY A 282 -9.81 -2.13 -6.74
N MET A 283 -9.63 -1.44 -5.61
CA MET A 283 -9.49 -2.04 -4.28
C MET A 283 -10.58 -1.54 -3.35
N GLY A 284 -11.22 -2.44 -2.60
CA GLY A 284 -12.14 -2.05 -1.54
C GLY A 284 -13.36 -1.31 -2.09
N ARG A 285 -13.57 -0.07 -1.67
CA ARG A 285 -14.59 0.81 -2.26
C ARG A 285 -14.30 1.19 -3.70
N GLY A 286 -13.04 1.26 -4.10
CA GLY A 286 -12.65 1.39 -5.49
C GLY A 286 -13.04 0.16 -6.31
N ALA A 287 -13.07 -1.04 -5.70
CA ALA A 287 -13.56 -2.25 -6.34
C ALA A 287 -15.10 -2.24 -6.48
N GLU A 288 -15.83 -1.76 -5.47
CA GLU A 288 -17.29 -1.53 -5.60
C GLU A 288 -17.58 -0.56 -6.76
N LEU A 289 -16.85 0.57 -6.84
CA LEU A 289 -17.00 1.54 -7.91
C LEU A 289 -16.63 0.95 -9.28
N ALA A 290 -15.56 0.15 -9.36
CA ALA A 290 -15.17 -0.53 -10.59
C ALA A 290 -16.31 -1.40 -11.14
N LEU A 291 -16.94 -2.20 -10.28
CA LEU A 291 -18.05 -3.08 -10.66
C LEU A 291 -19.30 -2.30 -11.07
N LEU A 292 -19.64 -1.23 -10.34
CA LEU A 292 -20.78 -0.35 -10.68
C LEU A 292 -20.58 0.32 -12.04
N LEU A 293 -19.41 0.90 -12.29
CA LEU A 293 -19.07 1.52 -13.57
C LEU A 293 -19.07 0.50 -14.70
N ALA A 294 -18.48 -0.68 -14.46
CA ALA A 294 -18.39 -1.71 -15.48
C ALA A 294 -19.75 -2.27 -15.90
N GLY A 295 -20.69 -2.41 -14.95
CA GLY A 295 -22.07 -2.77 -15.25
C GLY A 295 -22.76 -1.73 -16.15
N GLU A 296 -22.62 -0.44 -15.84
CA GLU A 296 -23.22 0.63 -16.66
C GLU A 296 -22.58 0.75 -18.06
N ILE A 297 -21.25 0.64 -18.15
CA ILE A 297 -20.56 0.67 -19.43
C ILE A 297 -20.97 -0.54 -20.27
N SER A 298 -20.98 -1.75 -19.70
CA SER A 298 -21.34 -2.96 -20.43
C SER A 298 -22.78 -2.98 -20.94
N ARG A 299 -23.71 -2.28 -20.28
CA ARG A 299 -25.08 -2.08 -20.78
C ARG A 299 -25.16 -1.22 -22.04
N THR A 300 -24.22 -0.28 -22.22
CA THR A 300 -24.31 0.76 -23.26
C THR A 300 -23.27 0.62 -24.36
N ALA A 301 -22.06 0.17 -24.02
CA ALA A 301 -20.90 0.07 -24.88
C ALA A 301 -19.92 -0.99 -24.32
N PRO A 302 -20.25 -2.28 -24.38
CA PRO A 302 -19.42 -3.34 -23.79
C PRO A 302 -18.00 -3.40 -24.34
N GLN A 303 -17.79 -3.02 -25.60
CA GLN A 303 -16.46 -2.95 -26.22
C GLN A 303 -15.53 -1.89 -25.63
N ASP A 304 -16.05 -0.97 -24.81
CA ASP A 304 -15.25 0.09 -24.18
C ASP A 304 -14.45 -0.41 -22.97
N LEU A 305 -14.69 -1.65 -22.53
CA LEU A 305 -13.93 -2.32 -21.47
C LEU A 305 -13.29 -3.60 -21.99
N TYR A 306 -11.98 -3.72 -21.81
CA TYR A 306 -11.29 -4.99 -22.10
C TYR A 306 -11.11 -5.86 -20.84
N ALA A 307 -11.14 -5.29 -19.62
CA ALA A 307 -11.02 -6.07 -18.40
C ALA A 307 -11.53 -5.33 -17.15
N VAL A 308 -11.92 -6.10 -16.13
CA VAL A 308 -12.20 -5.58 -14.78
C VAL A 308 -11.45 -6.41 -13.74
N VAL A 309 -10.76 -5.74 -12.81
CA VAL A 309 -10.11 -6.36 -11.65
C VAL A 309 -10.67 -5.76 -10.37
N ALA A 310 -11.16 -6.61 -9.47
CA ALA A 310 -11.75 -6.20 -8.20
C ALA A 310 -11.03 -6.90 -7.03
N HIS A 311 -10.29 -6.11 -6.25
CA HIS A 311 -9.57 -6.58 -5.07
C HIS A 311 -10.34 -6.28 -3.78
N SER A 312 -10.51 -7.31 -2.95
CA SER A 312 -11.30 -7.26 -1.71
C SER A 312 -12.69 -6.62 -1.93
N PRO A 313 -13.46 -7.04 -2.96
CA PRO A 313 -14.72 -6.38 -3.30
C PRO A 313 -15.80 -6.63 -2.25
N SER A 314 -16.80 -5.77 -2.24
CA SER A 314 -18.14 -6.09 -1.73
C SER A 314 -19.05 -6.46 -2.90
N ASP A 315 -20.04 -7.30 -2.64
CA ASP A 315 -21.11 -7.66 -3.58
C ASP A 315 -22.38 -6.81 -3.37
N ILE A 316 -22.35 -5.92 -2.39
CA ILE A 316 -23.43 -4.99 -2.04
C ILE A 316 -22.85 -3.60 -1.77
N VAL A 317 -23.60 -2.55 -2.10
CA VAL A 317 -23.30 -1.18 -1.69
C VAL A 317 -23.65 -1.04 -0.21
N THR A 318 -22.70 -0.60 0.60
CA THR A 318 -22.90 -0.39 2.05
C THR A 318 -22.63 1.06 2.45
N LEU A 319 -23.26 1.52 3.53
CA LEU A 319 -22.97 2.84 4.07
C LEU A 319 -21.51 2.94 4.56
N THR A 320 -20.96 4.15 4.44
CA THR A 320 -19.69 4.51 5.06
C THR A 320 -19.91 4.65 6.57
N PRO A 321 -19.12 3.94 7.40
CA PRO A 321 -19.16 4.12 8.84
C PRO A 321 -18.78 5.56 9.21
N HIS A 322 -19.66 6.24 9.95
CA HIS A 322 -19.40 7.60 10.42
C HIS A 322 -20.08 7.84 11.79
N PRO A 323 -19.40 8.50 12.75
CA PRO A 323 -19.86 8.60 14.13
C PRO A 323 -21.16 9.39 14.34
N ARG A 324 -21.57 10.23 13.38
CA ARG A 324 -22.77 11.09 13.52
C ARG A 324 -23.84 10.83 12.48
N ARG A 325 -23.46 10.42 11.27
CA ARG A 325 -24.34 10.22 10.12
C ARG A 325 -23.67 9.23 9.17
N PRO A 326 -24.00 7.93 9.20
CA PRO A 326 -23.56 7.03 8.16
C PRO A 326 -24.20 7.49 6.84
N GLU A 327 -23.38 7.67 5.81
CA GLU A 327 -23.80 8.19 4.51
C GLU A 327 -23.44 7.17 3.43
N PRO A 328 -24.26 7.05 2.37
CA PRO A 328 -23.91 6.19 1.25
C PRO A 328 -22.61 6.70 0.62
N THR A 329 -21.68 5.79 0.37
CA THR A 329 -20.47 6.11 -0.38
C THR A 329 -20.82 6.62 -1.78
N PHE A 330 -21.89 6.06 -2.36
CA PHE A 330 -22.41 6.42 -3.68
C PHE A 330 -23.82 7.01 -3.57
N SER A 331 -23.96 8.32 -3.79
CA SER A 331 -25.18 9.09 -3.46
C SER A 331 -26.42 8.67 -4.24
N ASP A 332 -26.23 8.09 -5.43
CA ASP A 332 -27.27 7.67 -6.36
C ASP A 332 -27.55 6.16 -6.31
N ARG A 333 -27.05 5.47 -5.27
CA ARG A 333 -27.27 4.03 -5.07
C ARG A 333 -27.90 3.75 -3.72
N GLU A 334 -28.82 2.78 -3.71
CA GLU A 334 -29.32 2.25 -2.44
C GLU A 334 -28.18 1.53 -1.73
N ALA A 335 -27.92 1.96 -0.50
CA ALA A 335 -26.83 1.47 0.31
C ALA A 335 -27.40 0.81 1.56
N LEU A 336 -26.90 -0.37 1.86
CA LEU A 336 -27.33 -1.11 3.02
C LEU A 336 -26.77 -0.46 4.29
N ALA A 337 -27.67 -0.09 5.19
CA ALA A 337 -27.35 0.55 6.46
C ALA A 337 -27.17 -0.49 7.56
N ALA A 338 -26.14 -0.33 8.40
CA ALA A 338 -26.16 -0.98 9.71
C ALA A 338 -27.22 -0.30 10.58
N ASP A 339 -28.08 -1.09 11.21
CA ASP A 339 -29.09 -0.55 12.12
C ASP A 339 -28.43 0.27 13.23
N SER A 340 -28.72 1.57 13.24
CA SER A 340 -28.18 2.54 14.20
C SER A 340 -28.81 2.44 15.58
N SER A 341 -29.88 1.65 15.75
CA SER A 341 -30.67 1.57 16.97
C SER A 341 -30.03 0.72 18.09
N PHE A 342 -28.95 -0.02 17.79
CA PHE A 342 -28.14 -0.68 18.81
C PHE A 342 -26.86 0.12 19.09
N GLY A 343 -26.57 0.40 20.36
CA GLY A 343 -25.45 1.22 20.89
C GLY A 343 -24.01 0.80 20.50
N VAL A 344 -23.87 -0.02 19.47
CA VAL A 344 -22.66 -0.51 18.83
C VAL A 344 -21.97 0.60 18.02
N GLY A 345 -22.73 1.52 17.43
CA GLY A 345 -22.21 2.54 16.52
C GLY A 345 -21.06 3.34 17.12
N TRP A 346 -21.31 4.13 18.16
CA TRP A 346 -20.29 5.01 18.75
C TRP A 346 -19.24 4.27 19.61
N GLN A 347 -19.61 3.18 20.29
CA GLN A 347 -18.68 2.45 21.17
C GLN A 347 -17.56 1.79 20.36
N ALA A 348 -17.89 1.25 19.18
CA ALA A 348 -16.90 0.69 18.27
C ALA A 348 -15.97 1.77 17.68
N PHE A 349 -16.46 3.00 17.46
CA PHE A 349 -15.63 4.14 17.06
C PHE A 349 -14.70 4.65 18.17
N LEU A 350 -15.11 4.57 19.44
CA LEU A 350 -14.26 4.98 20.57
C LEU A 350 -13.30 3.90 21.03
N GLN A 351 -13.59 2.63 20.76
CA GLN A 351 -12.76 1.50 21.21
C GLN A 351 -11.28 1.65 20.81
N PRO A 352 -10.91 2.05 19.58
CA PRO A 352 -9.51 2.22 19.22
C PRO A 352 -8.82 3.32 20.03
N THR A 353 -9.53 4.44 20.22
CA THR A 353 -9.02 5.58 20.99
C THR A 353 -8.88 5.24 22.48
N LEU A 354 -9.78 4.42 23.03
CA LEU A 354 -9.77 4.04 24.45
C LEU A 354 -8.84 2.87 24.78
N THR A 355 -8.70 1.90 23.87
CA THR A 355 -7.98 0.65 24.13
C THR A 355 -6.61 0.57 23.43
N GLY A 356 -6.35 1.45 22.47
CA GLY A 356 -5.17 1.40 21.61
C GLY A 356 -5.18 0.24 20.61
N LYS A 357 -6.24 -0.59 20.58
CA LYS A 357 -6.39 -1.70 19.65
C LYS A 357 -6.98 -1.21 18.31
N PRO A 358 -6.63 -1.84 17.18
CA PRO A 358 -7.27 -1.55 15.91
C PRO A 358 -8.78 -1.83 15.96
N TRP A 359 -9.55 -1.09 15.16
CA TRP A 359 -10.98 -1.31 15.02
C TRP A 359 -11.28 -2.55 14.17
N GLU A 360 -12.14 -3.44 14.68
CA GLU A 360 -12.66 -4.62 13.96
C GLU A 360 -13.95 -4.26 13.20
N ILE A 361 -13.78 -3.53 12.09
CA ILE A 361 -14.89 -2.96 11.32
C ILE A 361 -15.74 -4.00 10.59
N GLY A 362 -15.22 -5.21 10.32
CA GLY A 362 -15.99 -6.29 9.69
C GLY A 362 -17.29 -6.65 10.41
N SER A 363 -17.35 -6.46 11.74
CA SER A 363 -18.57 -6.65 12.52
C SER A 363 -19.68 -5.66 12.17
N PHE A 364 -19.33 -4.42 11.77
CA PHE A 364 -20.28 -3.41 11.32
C PHE A 364 -20.97 -3.86 10.03
N TYR A 365 -20.19 -4.26 9.01
CA TYR A 365 -20.73 -4.66 7.71
C TYR A 365 -21.49 -6.00 7.79
N SER A 366 -20.99 -6.96 8.57
CA SER A 366 -21.65 -8.26 8.75
C SER A 366 -23.05 -8.08 9.36
N ARG A 367 -23.16 -7.25 10.40
CA ARG A 367 -24.46 -6.96 11.03
C ARG A 367 -25.41 -6.23 10.11
N ALA A 368 -24.91 -5.27 9.32
CA ALA A 368 -25.72 -4.58 8.33
C ALA A 368 -26.41 -5.60 7.42
N ARG A 369 -25.63 -6.55 6.89
CA ARG A 369 -26.15 -7.62 6.04
C ARG A 369 -27.08 -8.59 6.77
N GLU A 370 -26.78 -8.98 8.01
CA GLU A 370 -27.62 -9.91 8.80
C GLU A 370 -29.01 -9.36 9.12
N HIS A 371 -29.15 -8.04 9.27
CA HIS A 371 -30.41 -7.39 9.64
C HIS A 371 -31.16 -6.81 8.43
N ALA A 372 -30.60 -6.90 7.23
CA ALA A 372 -31.26 -6.39 6.03
C ALA A 372 -32.43 -7.29 5.63
N THR A 373 -33.53 -6.66 5.20
CA THR A 373 -34.62 -7.37 4.52
C THR A 373 -34.15 -7.87 3.16
N GLU A 374 -34.85 -8.87 2.60
CA GLU A 374 -34.56 -9.36 1.25
C GLU A 374 -34.61 -8.24 0.21
N ASP A 375 -35.62 -7.36 0.29
CA ASP A 375 -35.76 -6.21 -0.61
C ASP A 375 -34.59 -5.22 -0.49
N ALA A 376 -34.18 -4.88 0.74
CA ALA A 376 -33.05 -3.96 0.95
C ALA A 376 -31.73 -4.58 0.49
N LEU A 377 -31.54 -5.88 0.69
CA LEU A 377 -30.37 -6.59 0.21
C LEU A 377 -30.36 -6.64 -1.33
N ALA A 378 -31.50 -6.92 -1.96
CA ALA A 378 -31.64 -6.94 -3.41
C ALA A 378 -31.34 -5.56 -4.02
N ALA A 379 -31.88 -4.48 -3.44
CA ALA A 379 -31.67 -3.14 -3.94
C ALA A 379 -30.23 -2.63 -3.75
N ALA A 380 -29.55 -3.06 -2.68
CA ALA A 380 -28.14 -2.75 -2.46
C ALA A 380 -27.17 -3.67 -3.24
N THR A 381 -27.65 -4.75 -3.86
CA THR A 381 -26.79 -5.69 -4.58
C THR A 381 -26.19 -5.03 -5.81
N ILE A 382 -24.88 -5.20 -6.00
CA ILE A 382 -24.20 -4.71 -7.20
C ILE A 382 -24.55 -5.63 -8.36
N ASP A 383 -25.35 -5.12 -9.30
CA ASP A 383 -25.74 -5.85 -10.49
C ASP A 383 -24.59 -5.93 -11.50
N ILE A 384 -23.99 -7.12 -11.59
CA ILE A 384 -22.93 -7.44 -12.57
C ILE A 384 -23.43 -8.35 -13.69
N HIS A 385 -24.74 -8.64 -13.78
CA HIS A 385 -25.27 -9.54 -14.82
C HIS A 385 -25.04 -8.97 -16.23
N ALA A 386 -25.01 -7.64 -16.34
CA ALA A 386 -24.74 -6.95 -17.60
C ALA A 386 -23.24 -6.89 -17.97
N LEU A 387 -22.32 -7.26 -17.07
CA LEU A 387 -20.88 -7.18 -17.32
C LEU A 387 -20.46 -8.17 -18.40
N GLN A 388 -19.85 -7.67 -19.47
CA GLN A 388 -19.36 -8.51 -20.59
C GLN A 388 -17.84 -8.70 -20.59
N ALA A 389 -17.09 -7.72 -20.10
CA ALA A 389 -15.63 -7.82 -20.00
C ALA A 389 -15.23 -8.93 -19.01
N PRO A 390 -14.10 -9.63 -19.24
CA PRO A 390 -13.58 -10.62 -18.30
C PRO A 390 -13.32 -9.97 -16.93
N LEU A 391 -13.58 -10.74 -15.87
CA LEU A 391 -13.54 -10.28 -14.49
C LEU A 391 -12.55 -11.08 -13.65
N LEU A 392 -11.59 -10.40 -13.04
CA LEU A 392 -10.71 -10.97 -12.02
C LEU A 392 -11.14 -10.51 -10.62
N LEU A 393 -11.59 -11.46 -9.80
CA LEU A 393 -11.95 -11.28 -8.41
C LEU A 393 -10.83 -11.80 -7.50
N THR A 394 -10.39 -11.00 -6.55
CA THR A 394 -9.41 -11.45 -5.56
C THR A 394 -9.74 -10.99 -4.15
N ALA A 395 -9.43 -11.81 -3.16
CA ALA A 395 -9.58 -11.45 -1.75
C ALA A 395 -8.62 -12.26 -0.87
N GLY A 396 -8.27 -11.72 0.29
CA GLY A 396 -7.65 -12.50 1.36
C GLY A 396 -8.70 -13.26 2.16
N GLU A 397 -8.45 -14.53 2.50
CA GLU A 397 -9.41 -15.31 3.29
C GLU A 397 -9.56 -14.83 4.74
N GLY A 398 -8.55 -14.14 5.26
CA GLY A 398 -8.55 -13.51 6.56
C GLY A 398 -8.97 -12.04 6.55
N ASP A 399 -9.73 -11.59 5.54
CA ASP A 399 -10.23 -10.21 5.47
C ASP A 399 -11.05 -9.84 6.72
N ALA A 400 -10.56 -8.87 7.49
CA ALA A 400 -11.21 -8.39 8.70
C ALA A 400 -12.00 -7.08 8.50
N VAL A 401 -11.97 -6.51 7.29
CA VAL A 401 -12.70 -5.28 6.95
C VAL A 401 -14.11 -5.61 6.53
N TRP A 402 -14.31 -6.60 5.65
CA TRP A 402 -15.61 -7.21 5.35
C TRP A 402 -15.43 -8.60 4.76
N ASP A 403 -16.54 -9.34 4.57
CA ASP A 403 -16.50 -10.71 4.03
C ASP A 403 -16.29 -10.73 2.50
N ALA A 404 -15.12 -10.26 2.06
CA ALA A 404 -14.73 -10.24 0.66
C ALA A 404 -14.64 -11.64 0.02
N PRO A 405 -14.17 -12.70 0.71
CA PRO A 405 -14.19 -14.05 0.14
C PRO A 405 -15.60 -14.51 -0.25
N ARG A 406 -16.61 -14.23 0.59
CA ARG A 406 -18.00 -14.56 0.26
C ARG A 406 -18.56 -13.65 -0.84
N ALA A 407 -18.19 -12.37 -0.84
CA ALA A 407 -18.54 -11.45 -1.93
C ALA A 407 -18.00 -11.94 -3.28
N CYS A 408 -16.72 -12.31 -3.35
CA CYS A 408 -16.11 -12.89 -4.56
C CYS A 408 -16.88 -14.11 -5.06
N ARG A 409 -17.26 -15.03 -4.18
CA ARG A 409 -18.04 -16.23 -4.57
C ARG A 409 -19.42 -15.88 -5.11
N ARG A 410 -20.11 -14.90 -4.51
CA ARG A 410 -21.43 -14.45 -4.98
C ARG A 410 -21.36 -13.73 -6.31
N LEU A 411 -20.38 -12.84 -6.48
CA LEU A 411 -20.12 -12.17 -7.75
C LEU A 411 -19.76 -13.22 -8.83
N ALA A 412 -18.85 -14.15 -8.56
CA ALA A 412 -18.52 -15.21 -9.51
C ALA A 412 -19.72 -16.08 -9.91
N HIS A 413 -20.64 -16.32 -8.99
CA HIS A 413 -21.88 -17.07 -9.28
C HIS A 413 -22.90 -16.26 -10.09
N ALA A 414 -22.97 -14.95 -9.87
CA ALA A 414 -23.93 -14.06 -10.53
C ALA A 414 -23.48 -13.56 -11.91
N ALA A 415 -22.16 -13.57 -12.17
CA ALA A 415 -21.57 -13.10 -13.41
C ALA A 415 -21.97 -13.97 -14.61
N THR A 416 -22.16 -13.33 -15.76
CA THR A 416 -22.41 -13.99 -17.05
C THR A 416 -21.18 -13.99 -17.96
N CYS A 417 -20.17 -13.17 -17.65
CA CYS A 417 -18.86 -13.12 -18.30
C CYS A 417 -17.89 -14.18 -17.75
N GLU A 418 -16.71 -14.26 -18.36
CA GLU A 418 -15.62 -15.07 -17.85
C GLU A 418 -15.11 -14.49 -16.52
N VAL A 419 -15.10 -15.33 -15.46
CA VAL A 419 -14.65 -14.93 -14.13
C VAL A 419 -13.48 -15.76 -13.65
N PHE A 420 -12.41 -15.09 -13.25
CA PHE A 420 -11.29 -15.66 -12.54
C PHE A 420 -11.38 -15.26 -11.08
N THR A 421 -11.33 -16.24 -10.17
CA THR A 421 -11.35 -15.97 -8.73
C THR A 421 -10.07 -16.49 -8.08
N LYS A 422 -9.41 -15.64 -7.29
CA LYS A 422 -8.28 -16.05 -6.45
C LYS A 422 -8.46 -15.59 -5.02
N LEU A 423 -8.61 -16.57 -4.13
CA LEU A 423 -8.56 -16.36 -2.69
C LEU A 423 -7.15 -16.67 -2.18
N TYR A 424 -6.60 -15.75 -1.39
CA TYR A 424 -5.28 -15.88 -0.80
C TYR A 424 -5.43 -16.35 0.64
N GLU A 425 -4.95 -17.56 0.89
CA GLU A 425 -5.01 -18.21 2.20
C GLU A 425 -4.34 -17.33 3.26
N HIS A 426 -5.04 -17.16 4.39
CA HIS A 426 -4.61 -16.38 5.57
C HIS A 426 -4.27 -14.89 5.33
N ALA A 427 -4.34 -14.40 4.09
CA ALA A 427 -4.12 -12.99 3.80
C ALA A 427 -5.33 -12.15 4.23
N GLY A 428 -5.11 -10.89 4.61
CA GLY A 428 -6.19 -9.97 4.98
C GLY A 428 -6.68 -9.10 3.84
N TYR A 429 -7.39 -8.03 4.20
CA TYR A 429 -7.88 -6.98 3.31
C TYR A 429 -6.73 -6.26 2.58
N GLY A 430 -6.92 -5.86 1.33
CA GLY A 430 -6.04 -4.89 0.67
C GLY A 430 -4.69 -5.45 0.18
N ILE A 431 -4.67 -6.68 -0.32
CA ILE A 431 -3.45 -7.40 -0.74
C ILE A 431 -3.24 -7.48 -2.27
N GLY A 432 -4.14 -6.89 -3.05
CA GLY A 432 -4.13 -6.95 -4.51
C GLY A 432 -3.10 -6.03 -5.17
N TYR A 433 -2.42 -6.53 -6.20
CA TYR A 433 -1.54 -5.73 -7.06
C TYR A 433 -2.38 -4.86 -8.04
N PRO A 434 -2.06 -3.57 -8.27
CA PRO A 434 -0.80 -2.89 -7.92
C PRO A 434 -0.84 -2.08 -6.60
N PHE A 435 -1.88 -2.23 -5.80
CA PHE A 435 -2.04 -1.46 -4.57
C PHE A 435 -1.22 -2.01 -3.38
N SER A 436 -0.81 -3.28 -3.44
CA SER A 436 0.09 -3.91 -2.46
C SER A 436 1.42 -4.31 -3.10
N PHE A 437 2.52 -4.02 -2.40
CA PHE A 437 3.88 -4.20 -2.89
C PHE A 437 4.59 -5.33 -2.13
N GLY A 438 4.82 -6.45 -2.79
CA GLY A 438 5.53 -7.59 -2.21
C GLY A 438 6.97 -7.26 -1.79
N GLY A 439 7.60 -6.21 -2.33
CA GLY A 439 8.93 -5.79 -1.89
C GLY A 439 8.98 -4.75 -0.77
N LEU A 440 7.86 -4.50 -0.09
CA LEU A 440 7.74 -3.56 1.02
C LEU A 440 7.22 -4.22 2.31
N PRO A 441 7.43 -3.57 3.47
CA PRO A 441 6.82 -3.98 4.73
C PRO A 441 5.30 -4.13 4.62
N GLN A 442 4.77 -5.15 5.31
CA GLN A 442 3.35 -5.49 5.29
C GLN A 442 2.71 -5.23 6.65
N HIS A 443 1.45 -4.84 6.65
CA HIS A 443 0.77 -4.36 7.85
C HIS A 443 -0.55 -5.07 8.09
N ALA A 444 -0.79 -5.49 9.33
CA ALA A 444 -2.06 -6.07 9.76
C ALA A 444 -3.14 -5.01 10.10
N THR A 445 -2.85 -3.75 9.82
CA THR A 445 -3.74 -2.61 10.07
C THR A 445 -3.59 -1.58 8.96
N ILE A 446 -4.62 -0.76 8.76
CA ILE A 446 -4.63 0.39 7.84
C ILE A 446 -5.35 1.57 8.50
N THR A 447 -5.24 2.77 7.94
CA THR A 447 -6.11 3.89 8.32
C THR A 447 -7.31 3.93 7.38
N LEU A 448 -8.50 3.70 7.92
CA LEU A 448 -9.77 3.90 7.21
C LEU A 448 -10.65 4.81 8.06
N TYR A 449 -11.35 5.75 7.42
CA TYR A 449 -12.30 6.64 8.08
C TYR A 449 -11.68 7.44 9.26
N GLY A 450 -10.38 7.73 9.19
CA GLY A 450 -9.63 8.41 10.26
C GLY A 450 -9.26 7.53 11.46
N HIS A 451 -9.43 6.21 11.35
CA HIS A 451 -9.16 5.25 12.42
C HIS A 451 -8.21 4.14 11.97
N LYS A 452 -7.41 3.64 12.91
CA LYS A 452 -6.62 2.41 12.73
C LYS A 452 -7.57 1.21 12.72
N VAL A 453 -7.71 0.55 11.58
CA VAL A 453 -8.59 -0.60 11.34
C VAL A 453 -7.75 -1.86 11.18
N ALA A 454 -8.22 -2.99 11.72
CA ALA A 454 -7.62 -4.29 11.47
C ALA A 454 -7.91 -4.75 10.03
N THR A 455 -6.89 -5.11 9.27
CA THR A 455 -7.06 -5.69 7.93
C THR A 455 -7.18 -7.20 7.96
N GLY A 456 -6.73 -7.83 9.04
CA GLY A 456 -6.61 -9.28 9.16
C GLY A 456 -5.39 -9.85 8.43
N GLY A 457 -5.21 -11.17 8.57
CA GLY A 457 -4.02 -11.89 8.15
C GLY A 457 -2.73 -11.50 8.87
N THR A 458 -1.62 -12.15 8.52
CA THR A 458 -0.28 -11.81 9.05
C THR A 458 0.53 -11.01 8.01
N PRO A 459 1.53 -10.21 8.42
CA PRO A 459 2.44 -9.55 7.47
C PRO A 459 3.07 -10.51 6.45
N ALA A 460 3.40 -11.74 6.88
CA ALA A 460 3.95 -12.77 6.03
C ALA A 460 2.96 -13.21 4.94
N ASP A 461 1.73 -13.59 5.32
CA ASP A 461 0.71 -14.05 4.38
C ASP A 461 0.32 -12.96 3.38
N ARG A 462 0.25 -11.71 3.86
CA ARG A 462 -0.02 -10.53 3.02
C ARG A 462 1.10 -10.28 2.01
N GLY A 463 2.36 -10.44 2.42
CA GLY A 463 3.52 -10.27 1.53
C GLY A 463 3.59 -11.35 0.45
N ALA A 464 3.31 -12.60 0.83
CA ALA A 464 3.20 -13.71 -0.12
C ALA A 464 2.06 -13.47 -1.12
N ALA A 465 0.89 -13.03 -0.63
CA ALA A 465 -0.26 -12.73 -1.48
C ALA A 465 -0.02 -11.55 -2.43
N ALA A 466 0.65 -10.49 -1.96
CA ALA A 466 1.04 -9.36 -2.80
C ALA A 466 1.98 -9.79 -3.95
N GLY A 467 2.94 -10.66 -3.65
CA GLY A 467 3.84 -11.24 -4.66
C GLY A 467 3.08 -12.06 -5.71
N ALA A 468 2.23 -12.99 -5.26
CA ALA A 468 1.45 -13.85 -6.15
C ALA A 468 0.40 -13.04 -6.98
N SER A 469 -0.19 -12.00 -6.40
CA SER A 469 -1.15 -11.15 -7.09
C SER A 469 -0.54 -10.37 -8.26
N LYS A 470 0.76 -10.04 -8.21
CA LYS A 470 1.42 -9.32 -9.30
C LYS A 470 1.40 -10.12 -10.59
N GLU A 471 1.84 -11.38 -10.55
CA GLU A 471 1.86 -12.26 -11.72
C GLU A 471 0.45 -12.47 -12.27
N GLN A 472 -0.51 -12.73 -11.39
CA GLN A 472 -1.89 -12.96 -11.80
C GLN A 472 -2.50 -11.75 -12.51
N VAL A 473 -2.41 -10.56 -11.91
CA VAL A 473 -3.05 -9.34 -12.44
C VAL A 473 -2.39 -8.92 -13.75
N THR A 474 -1.06 -8.95 -13.82
CA THR A 474 -0.34 -8.56 -15.04
C THR A 474 -0.62 -9.52 -16.20
N SER A 475 -0.64 -10.83 -15.94
CA SER A 475 -1.00 -11.83 -16.95
C SER A 475 -2.45 -11.68 -17.41
N PHE A 476 -3.38 -11.48 -16.48
CA PHE A 476 -4.80 -11.26 -16.79
C PHE A 476 -5.01 -10.03 -17.67
N LEU A 477 -4.46 -8.88 -17.26
CA LEU A 477 -4.62 -7.62 -18.00
C LEU A 477 -4.00 -7.69 -19.40
N ARG A 478 -2.83 -8.32 -19.56
CA ARG A 478 -2.21 -8.50 -20.88
C ARG A 478 -3.06 -9.39 -21.79
N SER A 479 -3.47 -10.55 -21.28
CA SER A 479 -4.26 -11.50 -22.08
C SER A 479 -5.59 -10.88 -22.53
N ALA A 480 -6.25 -10.13 -21.64
CA ALA A 480 -7.49 -9.45 -21.96
C ALA A 480 -7.30 -8.29 -22.97
N ALA A 481 -6.21 -7.53 -22.84
CA ALA A 481 -5.86 -6.49 -23.80
C ALA A 481 -5.56 -7.07 -25.19
N ASP A 482 -4.79 -8.16 -25.26
CA ASP A 482 -4.44 -8.83 -26.51
C ASP A 482 -5.71 -9.33 -27.22
N ALA A 483 -6.61 -10.02 -26.50
CA ALA A 483 -7.89 -10.48 -27.04
C ALA A 483 -8.75 -9.34 -27.60
N ALA A 484 -8.84 -8.21 -26.88
CA ALA A 484 -9.58 -7.04 -27.36
C ALA A 484 -9.00 -6.43 -28.64
N THR A 485 -7.68 -6.54 -28.86
CA THR A 485 -7.05 -6.07 -30.11
C THR A 485 -7.33 -6.99 -31.29
N GLU A 486 -7.40 -8.30 -31.09
CA GLU A 486 -7.67 -9.28 -32.15
C GLU A 486 -9.08 -9.15 -32.73
N ASP A 487 -10.07 -8.90 -31.87
CA ASP A 487 -11.47 -8.72 -32.29
C ASP A 487 -11.66 -7.51 -33.22
N THR A 488 -10.85 -6.46 -33.05
CA THR A 488 -10.90 -5.27 -33.93
C THR A 488 -10.31 -5.51 -35.33
N HIS A 489 -9.52 -6.57 -35.51
CA HIS A 489 -8.81 -6.87 -36.76
C HIS A 489 -9.42 -8.03 -37.55
N SER A 490 -10.46 -8.70 -37.04
CA SER A 490 -11.18 -9.70 -37.82
C SER A 490 -11.89 -9.03 -39.00
N PRO A 491 -11.50 -9.31 -40.26
CA PRO A 491 -12.16 -8.73 -41.42
C PRO A 491 -13.62 -9.15 -41.41
N THR A 492 -14.52 -8.17 -41.46
CA THR A 492 -15.95 -8.41 -41.62
C THR A 492 -16.15 -9.28 -42.87
N PRO A 493 -16.86 -10.42 -42.79
CA PRO A 493 -17.03 -11.33 -43.91
C PRO A 493 -17.74 -10.72 -45.11
#